data_AF-A0A397G2L9-F1
#
_entry.id   AF-A0A397G2L9-F1
#
_cell.length_a   1.000
_cell.length_b   1.000
_cell.length_c   1.000
_cell.angle_alpha   90.00
_cell.angle_beta   90.00
_cell.angle_gamma   90.00
#
_symmetry.space_group_name_H-M   'P 1'
#
loop_
_entity.id
_entity.type
_entity.pdbx_description
1 polymer ?
#
loop_
_entity_poly.entity_id
_entity_poly.type
_entity_poly.pdbx_seq_one_letter_code
_entity_poly.pdbx_strand_id
1 'polypeptide(L)'
;MLPILLKRSLLLLKQKSQILTVQHVPPLAPIALAYVQQRFRSDFAPRKIKYKKKHKGRVPVRIGGSTKGNTVAFGDFGLRVKDGVRLTSSQLTAARTAIKRKIKVIKGSQVWMRVFPDIPVTSKGNETRMGKGKGSFEYWACRVPMNKIVFEVGGGGMRKEVAKEALRLASDRLPVKTEFVVKENIENNIIPIIPIIPIKNSS
;
A
#
# COMPACT_ATOMS: atom_id res chain seq x y z
N MET A 1 19.32 8.36 -82.90
CA MET A 1 19.00 9.48 -83.80
C MET A 1 17.95 10.37 -83.13
N LEU A 2 18.38 11.47 -82.50
CA LEU A 2 17.54 12.67 -82.19
C LEU A 2 16.97 13.27 -83.51
N PRO A 3 16.03 14.24 -83.56
CA PRO A 3 15.36 15.09 -82.53
C PRO A 3 13.85 15.37 -82.83
N ILE A 4 13.30 16.50 -82.31
CA ILE A 4 12.14 17.34 -82.78
C ILE A 4 10.95 17.31 -81.79
N LEU A 5 10.85 18.25 -80.84
CA LEU A 5 10.37 19.65 -80.95
C LEU A 5 8.91 19.84 -81.42
N LEU A 6 8.20 20.60 -80.57
CA LEU A 6 7.14 21.57 -80.88
C LEU A 6 5.71 21.09 -81.17
N LYS A 7 4.82 21.31 -80.20
CA LYS A 7 3.73 22.30 -80.33
C LYS A 7 3.76 23.15 -79.05
N ARG A 8 4.28 24.38 -79.04
CA ARG A 8 3.66 25.68 -79.44
C ARG A 8 2.29 25.91 -78.79
N SER A 9 2.09 27.16 -78.33
CA SER A 9 0.86 27.77 -77.79
C SER A 9 0.89 27.81 -76.25
N LEU A 10 0.98 28.92 -75.51
CA LEU A 10 0.68 30.35 -75.68
C LEU A 10 1.58 31.14 -74.73
N LEU A 11 2.26 32.19 -75.20
CA LEU A 11 1.92 33.60 -74.93
C LEU A 11 1.97 34.04 -73.44
N LEU A 12 2.90 34.95 -73.22
CA LEU A 12 2.81 36.16 -72.38
C LEU A 12 2.85 35.97 -70.86
N LEU A 13 4.01 36.25 -70.26
CA LEU A 13 4.45 37.56 -69.74
C LEU A 13 3.76 37.98 -68.43
N LYS A 14 4.63 38.28 -67.46
CA LYS A 14 4.44 39.26 -66.37
C LYS A 14 3.41 38.88 -65.29
N GLN A 15 3.91 38.53 -64.09
CA GLN A 15 3.91 39.47 -62.95
C GLN A 15 4.35 38.80 -61.63
N LYS A 16 5.12 39.59 -60.87
CA LYS A 16 5.11 39.68 -59.40
C LYS A 16 5.63 38.50 -58.57
N SER A 17 6.86 38.67 -58.11
CA SER A 17 7.22 38.70 -56.68
C SER A 17 6.24 38.00 -55.73
N GLN A 18 6.56 36.77 -55.33
CA GLN A 18 6.12 36.22 -54.05
C GLN A 18 7.32 35.57 -53.36
N ILE A 19 7.94 36.40 -52.52
CA ILE A 19 8.49 36.12 -51.19
C ILE A 19 8.71 34.62 -50.91
N LEU A 20 9.97 34.24 -50.79
CA LEU A 20 10.41 33.01 -50.13
C LEU A 20 9.74 32.95 -48.75
N THR A 21 8.77 32.06 -48.59
CA THR A 21 8.25 31.73 -47.26
C THR A 21 9.39 31.08 -46.50
N VAL A 22 10.07 31.85 -45.64
CA VAL A 22 10.84 31.32 -44.53
C VAL A 22 9.85 30.46 -43.76
N GLN A 23 9.93 29.14 -43.90
CA GLN A 23 9.21 28.28 -42.98
C GLN A 23 9.76 28.59 -41.60
N HIS A 24 8.94 29.25 -40.79
CA HIS A 24 9.19 29.39 -39.38
C HIS A 24 9.15 27.98 -38.80
N VAL A 25 10.31 27.32 -38.75
CA VAL A 25 10.51 26.14 -37.93
C VAL A 25 10.25 26.61 -36.50
N PRO A 26 9.20 26.09 -35.83
CA PRO A 26 8.98 26.44 -34.44
C PRO A 26 10.24 26.08 -33.65
N PRO A 27 10.69 26.91 -32.68
CA PRO A 27 11.81 26.54 -31.86
C PRO A 27 11.50 25.20 -31.20
N LEU A 28 12.37 24.21 -31.45
CA LEU A 28 12.33 22.91 -30.76
C LEU A 28 12.21 23.21 -29.27
N ALA A 29 11.04 22.90 -28.69
CA ALA A 29 10.79 23.10 -27.26
C ALA A 29 11.91 22.41 -26.47
N PRO A 30 12.40 23.01 -25.37
CA PRO A 30 13.50 22.44 -24.61
C PRO A 30 13.14 21.02 -24.16
N ILE A 31 13.83 20.05 -24.76
CA ILE A 31 13.88 18.68 -24.29
C ILE A 31 14.44 18.75 -22.87
N ALA A 32 13.75 18.09 -21.94
CA ALA A 32 14.02 18.03 -20.51
C ALA A 32 13.50 19.22 -19.68
N LEU A 33 12.17 19.30 -19.57
CA LEU A 33 11.61 19.24 -18.21
C LEU A 33 12.09 17.90 -17.62
N ALA A 34 13.26 17.90 -16.99
CA ALA A 34 13.63 16.83 -16.10
C ALA A 34 12.50 16.75 -15.07
N TYR A 35 11.58 15.81 -15.26
CA TYR A 35 10.62 15.42 -14.25
C TYR A 35 11.48 14.93 -13.10
N VAL A 36 11.78 15.83 -12.17
CA VAL A 36 12.43 15.49 -10.91
C VAL A 36 11.47 14.50 -10.28
N GLN A 37 11.75 13.21 -10.44
CA GLN A 37 10.99 12.18 -9.78
C GLN A 37 11.08 12.51 -8.30
N GLN A 38 9.99 13.04 -7.76
CA GLN A 38 9.92 13.40 -6.36
C GLN A 38 10.13 12.10 -5.60
N ARG A 39 11.35 11.91 -5.06
CA ARG A 39 11.67 10.74 -4.26
C ARG A 39 10.80 10.83 -3.02
N PHE A 40 9.66 10.14 -3.04
CA PHE A 40 8.77 10.08 -1.92
C PHE A 40 9.58 9.57 -0.73
N ARG A 41 9.54 10.30 0.39
CA ARG A 41 10.18 9.85 1.62
C ARG A 41 9.60 8.47 1.94
N SER A 42 10.42 7.44 1.80
CA SER A 42 10.04 6.08 2.14
C SER A 42 9.88 6.03 3.64
N ASP A 43 8.65 6.04 4.11
CA ASP A 43 8.14 5.19 5.18
C ASP A 43 6.74 5.65 5.55
N PHE A 44 5.91 4.68 5.98
CA PHE A 44 4.48 4.82 6.25
C PHE A 44 4.05 6.19 6.78
N ALA A 45 3.72 7.08 5.85
CA ALA A 45 3.31 8.45 6.09
C ALA A 45 2.21 8.82 5.08
N PRO A 46 1.13 9.48 5.49
CA PRO A 46 0.07 9.90 4.59
C PRO A 46 0.57 10.96 3.61
N ARG A 47 0.24 10.78 2.32
CA ARG A 47 0.61 11.74 1.26
C ARG A 47 -0.06 13.10 1.39
N LYS A 48 -1.34 13.11 1.81
CA LYS A 48 -2.14 14.32 1.99
C LYS A 48 -2.83 14.24 3.34
N ILE A 49 -2.86 15.35 4.07
CA ILE A 49 -3.49 15.46 5.39
C ILE A 49 -4.29 16.76 5.47
N LYS A 50 -5.48 16.70 6.09
CA LYS A 50 -6.29 17.91 6.35
C LYS A 50 -5.66 18.79 7.42
N TYR A 51 -5.14 18.16 8.49
CA TYR A 51 -4.54 18.87 9.63
C TYR A 51 -3.14 18.35 9.92
N LYS A 52 -2.17 19.26 10.02
CA LYS A 52 -0.77 18.94 10.37
C LYS A 52 -0.62 18.49 11.83
N LYS A 53 -1.39 19.08 12.75
CA LYS A 53 -1.41 18.73 14.17
C LYS A 53 -2.83 18.31 14.58
N LYS A 54 -3.03 17.05 14.99
CA LYS A 54 -4.36 16.53 15.38
C LYS A 54 -4.35 15.89 16.77
N HIS A 55 -5.50 15.81 17.43
CA HIS A 55 -5.60 15.14 18.73
C HIS A 55 -5.29 13.64 18.61
N LYS A 56 -4.44 13.13 19.51
CA LYS A 56 -3.92 11.75 19.43
C LYS A 56 -4.97 10.68 19.71
N GLY A 57 -6.02 11.01 20.48
CA GLY A 57 -7.11 10.09 20.85
C GLY A 57 -6.66 8.86 21.63
N ARG A 58 -7.61 8.12 22.20
CA ARG A 58 -7.38 6.83 22.87
C ARG A 58 -7.54 5.68 21.87
N VAL A 59 -6.94 4.52 22.17
CA VAL A 59 -7.19 3.30 21.38
C VAL A 59 -8.63 2.86 21.66
N PRO A 60 -9.46 2.62 20.63
CA PRO A 60 -10.85 2.24 20.87
C PRO A 60 -10.93 0.81 21.44
N VAL A 61 -11.65 0.66 22.55
CA VAL A 61 -12.07 -0.64 23.07
C VAL A 61 -13.39 -1.01 22.40
N ARG A 62 -13.46 -2.23 21.85
CA ARG A 62 -14.67 -2.70 21.15
C ARG A 62 -15.63 -3.29 22.16
N ILE A 63 -16.56 -2.47 22.65
CA ILE A 63 -17.58 -2.90 23.63
C ILE A 63 -18.66 -3.74 22.94
N GLY A 64 -19.12 -3.35 21.75
CA GLY A 64 -20.19 -4.03 21.01
C GLY A 64 -19.77 -5.26 20.18
N GLY A 65 -18.76 -6.02 20.61
CA GLY A 65 -18.39 -7.30 19.96
C GLY A 65 -17.92 -7.25 18.50
N SER A 66 -17.52 -6.07 17.99
CA SER A 66 -17.19 -5.91 16.56
C SER A 66 -16.07 -6.86 16.10
N THR A 67 -16.37 -7.69 15.10
CA THR A 67 -15.44 -8.65 14.48
C THR A 67 -14.67 -8.07 13.29
N LYS A 68 -14.87 -6.78 12.98
CA LYS A 68 -14.31 -6.14 11.78
C LYS A 68 -12.78 -6.15 11.79
N GLY A 69 -12.20 -6.78 10.78
CA GLY A 69 -10.74 -6.84 10.60
C GLY A 69 -10.04 -7.82 11.55
N ASN A 70 -10.78 -8.75 12.13
CA ASN A 70 -10.21 -9.84 12.93
C ASN A 70 -9.81 -11.05 12.05
N THR A 71 -10.39 -11.19 10.86
CA THR A 71 -10.13 -12.27 9.89
C THR A 71 -9.16 -11.83 8.79
N VAL A 72 -8.43 -12.80 8.23
CA VAL A 72 -7.47 -12.58 7.13
C VAL A 72 -8.26 -12.33 5.84
N ALA A 73 -7.95 -11.24 5.13
CA ALA A 73 -8.71 -10.86 3.93
C ALA A 73 -7.96 -11.18 2.62
N PHE A 74 -6.69 -10.76 2.53
CA PHE A 74 -5.93 -10.82 1.29
C PHE A 74 -4.95 -11.99 1.27
N GLY A 75 -4.16 -12.13 2.33
CA GLY A 75 -3.17 -13.20 2.43
C GLY A 75 -3.75 -14.55 2.83
N ASP A 76 -2.87 -15.53 3.02
CA ASP A 76 -3.20 -16.87 3.51
C ASP A 76 -3.00 -16.96 5.04
N PHE A 77 -2.07 -16.16 5.56
CA PHE A 77 -1.72 -16.09 6.97
C PHE A 77 -1.72 -14.65 7.47
N GLY A 78 -2.02 -14.44 8.75
CA GLY A 78 -2.11 -13.12 9.37
C GLY A 78 -1.49 -13.05 10.75
N LEU A 79 -1.08 -11.84 11.12
CA LEU A 79 -0.62 -11.48 12.46
C LEU A 79 -1.67 -10.62 13.14
N ARG A 80 -2.35 -11.21 14.13
CA ARG A 80 -3.41 -10.57 14.92
C ARG A 80 -2.84 -10.04 16.21
N VAL A 81 -3.24 -8.84 16.61
CA VAL A 81 -2.84 -8.25 17.89
C VAL A 81 -3.81 -8.68 18.99
N LYS A 82 -3.32 -9.08 20.16
CA LYS A 82 -4.15 -9.47 21.31
C LYS A 82 -4.58 -8.31 22.19
N ASP A 83 -3.81 -7.22 22.25
CA ASP A 83 -4.12 -6.06 23.09
C ASP A 83 -4.31 -4.76 22.29
N GLY A 84 -5.15 -3.85 22.78
CA GLY A 84 -5.32 -2.54 22.16
C GLY A 84 -4.05 -1.70 22.29
N VAL A 85 -3.41 -1.34 21.17
CA VAL A 85 -2.13 -0.61 21.18
C VAL A 85 -2.08 0.50 20.12
N ARG A 86 -1.20 1.47 20.34
CA ARG A 86 -0.84 2.47 19.33
C ARG A 86 0.51 2.08 18.72
N LEU A 87 0.51 1.75 17.43
CA LEU A 87 1.73 1.38 16.72
C LEU A 87 2.31 2.58 15.99
N THR A 88 3.63 2.74 16.06
CA THR A 88 4.36 3.79 15.34
C THR A 88 4.71 3.34 13.92
N SER A 89 4.93 4.30 13.02
CA SER A 89 5.38 4.01 11.66
C SER A 89 6.70 3.24 11.64
N SER A 90 7.63 3.58 12.55
CA SER A 90 8.93 2.90 12.69
C SER A 90 8.77 1.42 13.06
N GLN A 91 7.91 1.10 14.03
CA GLN A 91 7.62 -0.29 14.42
C GLN A 91 7.01 -1.09 13.27
N LEU A 92 6.07 -0.48 12.55
CA LEU A 92 5.44 -1.08 11.37
C LEU A 92 6.44 -1.30 10.22
N THR A 93 7.36 -0.36 9.97
CA THR A 93 8.44 -0.53 9.00
C THR A 93 9.39 -1.65 9.43
N ALA A 94 9.78 -1.72 10.70
CA ALA A 94 10.66 -2.74 11.23
C ALA A 94 10.06 -4.15 11.08
N ALA A 95 8.79 -4.31 11.49
CA ALA A 95 8.06 -5.57 11.35
C ALA A 95 7.89 -5.99 9.88
N ARG A 96 7.51 -5.05 8.99
CA ARG A 96 7.40 -5.34 7.55
C ARG A 96 8.73 -5.76 6.95
N THR A 97 9.81 -5.09 7.34
CA THR A 97 11.16 -5.39 6.85
C THR A 97 11.61 -6.77 7.30
N ALA A 98 11.33 -7.16 8.55
CA ALA A 98 11.59 -8.50 9.05
C ALA A 98 10.86 -9.58 8.22
N ILE A 99 9.56 -9.39 7.97
CA ILE A 99 8.77 -10.31 7.13
C ILE A 99 9.37 -10.41 5.73
N LYS A 100 9.58 -9.26 5.07
CA LYS A 100 10.12 -9.20 3.70
C LYS A 100 11.46 -9.92 3.58
N ARG A 101 12.34 -9.78 4.58
CA ARG A 101 13.64 -10.48 4.61
C ARG A 101 13.47 -12.00 4.63
N LYS A 102 12.54 -12.52 5.45
CA LYS A 102 12.31 -13.96 5.57
C LYS A 102 11.65 -14.56 4.32
N ILE A 103 10.65 -13.88 3.76
CA ILE A 103 9.88 -14.41 2.61
C ILE A 103 10.56 -14.20 1.26
N LYS A 104 11.65 -13.39 1.19
CA LYS A 104 12.34 -13.03 -0.07
C LYS A 104 12.69 -14.23 -0.96
N VAL A 105 12.95 -15.38 -0.34
CA VAL A 105 13.30 -16.64 -1.03
C VAL A 105 12.13 -17.19 -1.87
N ILE A 106 10.89 -16.93 -1.43
CA ILE A 106 9.67 -17.41 -2.10
C ILE A 106 9.28 -16.40 -3.18
N LYS A 107 9.37 -16.83 -4.44
CA LYS A 107 8.95 -16.03 -5.59
C LYS A 107 7.42 -15.85 -5.57
N GLY A 108 6.97 -14.63 -5.87
CA GLY A 108 5.54 -14.30 -5.86
C GLY A 108 4.93 -14.10 -4.46
N SER A 109 5.75 -14.12 -3.40
CA SER A 109 5.26 -13.81 -2.05
C SER A 109 4.92 -12.33 -1.90
N GLN A 110 3.83 -12.04 -1.19
CA GLN A 110 3.33 -10.70 -0.96
C GLN A 110 3.08 -10.46 0.54
N VAL A 111 3.21 -9.19 0.93
CA VAL A 111 2.95 -8.72 2.30
C VAL A 111 1.96 -7.58 2.25
N TRP A 112 0.85 -7.75 2.94
CA TRP A 112 -0.14 -6.70 3.12
C TRP A 112 -0.05 -6.15 4.53
N MET A 113 -0.21 -4.84 4.63
CA MET A 113 -0.37 -4.16 5.90
C MET A 113 -1.83 -3.70 5.99
N ARG A 114 -2.54 -4.13 7.03
CA ARG A 114 -3.98 -3.88 7.21
C ARG A 114 -4.27 -2.63 8.01
N VAL A 115 -3.25 -2.04 8.63
CA VAL A 115 -3.31 -0.79 9.37
C VAL A 115 -2.38 0.23 8.73
N PHE A 116 -2.74 1.50 8.75
CA PHE A 116 -1.90 2.55 8.20
C PHE A 116 -1.72 3.65 9.24
N PRO A 117 -0.50 4.15 9.50
CA PRO A 117 -0.25 5.21 10.45
C PRO A 117 -0.65 6.57 9.86
N ASP A 118 -1.87 6.98 10.17
CA ASP A 118 -2.49 8.23 9.72
C ASP A 118 -2.42 9.34 10.78
N ILE A 119 -1.98 9.04 12.01
CA ILE A 119 -2.05 9.95 13.16
C ILE A 119 -0.71 10.66 13.37
N PRO A 120 -0.64 12.00 13.21
CA PRO A 120 0.53 12.76 13.58
C PRO A 120 0.63 12.87 15.10
N VAL A 121 1.72 12.34 15.64
CA VAL A 121 2.12 12.50 17.03
C VAL A 121 3.08 13.68 17.10
N THR A 122 2.78 14.61 18.01
CA THR A 122 3.63 15.77 18.29
C THR A 122 4.17 15.67 19.71
N SER A 123 5.40 16.12 19.90
CA SER A 123 6.02 16.26 21.21
C SER A 123 6.57 17.67 21.41
N LYS A 124 6.69 18.09 22.66
CA LYS A 124 7.40 19.32 23.03
C LYS A 124 8.81 18.95 23.47
N GLY A 125 9.75 19.90 23.33
CA GLY A 125 11.11 19.71 23.84
C GLY A 125 11.10 19.50 25.35
N ASN A 126 12.02 18.67 25.83
CA ASN A 126 12.11 18.28 27.25
C ASN A 126 12.35 19.50 28.17
N GLU A 127 13.00 20.54 27.66
CA GLU A 127 13.37 21.76 28.39
C GLU A 127 12.23 22.80 28.46
N THR A 128 11.12 22.57 27.77
CA THR A 128 10.04 23.56 27.67
C THR A 128 8.97 23.37 28.73
N ARG A 129 8.54 24.47 29.38
CA ARG A 129 7.42 24.46 30.33
C ARG A 129 6.07 24.25 29.62
N MET A 130 5.06 23.91 30.41
CA MET A 130 3.66 23.78 29.96
C MET A 130 3.14 25.12 29.41
N GLY A 131 2.16 25.08 28.50
CA GLY A 131 1.63 26.28 27.80
C GLY A 131 2.21 26.51 26.39
N LYS A 132 1.98 27.69 25.79
CA LYS A 132 2.48 28.10 24.45
C LYS A 132 2.06 27.18 23.27
N GLY A 133 0.94 26.48 23.40
CA GLY A 133 0.37 25.66 22.33
C GLY A 133 0.99 24.27 22.20
N LYS A 134 0.97 23.70 20.98
CA LYS A 134 1.35 22.32 20.69
C LYS A 134 2.71 22.23 19.99
N GLY A 135 3.53 21.25 20.39
CA GLY A 135 4.89 21.04 19.87
C GLY A 135 4.98 20.66 18.39
N SER A 136 6.20 20.31 17.96
CA SER A 136 6.51 19.92 16.59
C SER A 136 6.06 18.48 16.30
N PHE A 137 5.93 18.14 15.03
CA PHE A 137 5.63 16.77 14.59
C PHE A 137 6.85 15.87 14.83
N GLU A 138 6.60 14.68 15.36
CA GLU A 138 7.64 13.70 15.67
C GLU A 138 7.53 12.46 14.78
N TYR A 139 6.40 11.75 14.83
CA TYR A 139 6.17 10.54 14.04
C TYR A 139 4.70 10.29 13.72
N TRP A 140 4.47 9.36 12.79
CA TRP A 140 3.14 8.85 12.45
C TRP A 140 2.81 7.61 13.28
N ALA A 141 1.57 7.48 13.70
CA ALA A 141 1.07 6.32 14.43
C ALA A 141 -0.31 5.89 13.95
N CYS A 142 -0.71 4.66 14.25
CA CYS A 142 -2.09 4.19 14.10
C CYS A 142 -2.63 3.67 15.43
N ARG A 143 -3.95 3.74 15.59
CA ARG A 143 -4.67 3.07 16.69
C ARG A 143 -5.08 1.69 16.21
N VAL A 144 -4.64 0.65 16.92
CA VAL A 144 -4.99 -0.73 16.61
C VAL A 144 -5.83 -1.27 17.77
N PRO A 145 -7.14 -1.50 17.58
CA PRO A 145 -7.94 -2.18 18.58
C PRO A 145 -7.53 -3.64 18.73
N MET A 146 -7.90 -4.23 19.86
CA MET A 146 -7.72 -5.66 20.15
C MET A 146 -8.30 -6.56 19.06
N ASN A 147 -7.64 -7.69 18.81
CA ASN A 147 -7.98 -8.72 17.83
C ASN A 147 -7.93 -8.28 16.37
N LYS A 148 -7.39 -7.10 16.07
CA LYS A 148 -7.23 -6.64 14.69
C LYS A 148 -5.98 -7.25 14.06
N ILE A 149 -6.09 -7.64 12.79
CA ILE A 149 -4.94 -8.07 11.99
C ILE A 149 -4.13 -6.86 11.54
N VAL A 150 -2.81 -6.92 11.71
CA VAL A 150 -1.86 -5.86 11.35
C VAL A 150 -1.13 -6.18 10.06
N PHE A 151 -0.65 -7.41 9.93
CA PHE A 151 0.04 -7.92 8.75
C PHE A 151 -0.63 -9.16 8.21
N GLU A 152 -0.59 -9.32 6.89
CA GLU A 152 -0.96 -10.55 6.21
C GLU A 152 0.17 -10.92 5.24
N VAL A 153 0.38 -12.23 5.07
CA VAL A 153 1.36 -12.81 4.15
C VAL A 153 0.69 -13.90 3.34
N GLY A 154 1.15 -14.09 2.10
CA GLY A 154 0.57 -15.06 1.20
C GLY A 154 1.22 -15.02 -0.18
N GLY A 155 0.69 -15.84 -1.08
CA GLY A 155 1.19 -15.98 -2.45
C GLY A 155 2.42 -16.90 -2.57
N GLY A 156 2.66 -17.39 -3.78
CA GLY A 156 3.82 -18.23 -4.11
C GLY A 156 3.84 -19.61 -3.46
N GLY A 157 2.68 -20.16 -3.07
CA GLY A 157 2.60 -21.49 -2.45
C GLY A 157 3.30 -21.58 -1.09
N MET A 158 3.19 -20.52 -0.28
CA MET A 158 3.90 -20.41 1.00
C MET A 158 3.48 -21.50 1.99
N ARG A 159 4.45 -22.28 2.47
CA ARG A 159 4.25 -23.26 3.54
C ARG A 159 3.97 -22.57 4.88
N LYS A 160 3.13 -23.19 5.71
CA LYS A 160 2.68 -22.65 7.01
C LYS A 160 3.85 -22.37 7.96
N GLU A 161 4.87 -23.22 7.95
CA GLU A 161 6.04 -23.14 8.83
C GLU A 161 6.85 -21.87 8.51
N VAL A 162 7.05 -21.58 7.22
CA VAL A 162 7.79 -20.39 6.78
C VAL A 162 7.01 -19.11 7.14
N ALA A 163 5.69 -19.12 6.94
CA ALA A 163 4.83 -18.00 7.31
C ALA A 163 4.84 -17.77 8.83
N LYS A 164 4.76 -18.83 9.63
CA LYS A 164 4.80 -18.77 11.10
C LYS A 164 6.11 -18.16 11.59
N GLU A 165 7.26 -18.60 11.05
CA GLU A 165 8.56 -18.03 11.40
C GLU A 165 8.70 -16.56 10.96
N ALA A 166 8.24 -16.21 9.77
CA ALA A 166 8.27 -14.82 9.29
C ALA A 166 7.42 -13.89 10.17
N LEU A 167 6.24 -14.34 10.58
CA LEU A 167 5.33 -13.58 11.43
C LEU A 167 5.79 -13.53 12.88
N ARG A 168 6.49 -14.56 13.39
CA ARG A 168 7.19 -14.53 14.69
C ARG A 168 8.28 -13.47 14.71
N LEU A 169 9.10 -13.38 13.68
CA LEU A 169 10.12 -12.32 13.59
C LEU A 169 9.52 -10.92 13.55
N ALA A 170 8.30 -10.77 13.00
CA ALA A 170 7.57 -9.51 13.08
C ALA A 170 6.97 -9.24 14.46
N SER A 171 6.48 -10.26 15.17
CA SER A 171 5.93 -10.07 16.52
C SER A 171 6.97 -9.51 17.47
N ASP A 172 8.23 -9.95 17.35
CA ASP A 172 9.35 -9.47 18.18
C ASP A 172 9.66 -7.98 17.97
N ARG A 173 9.20 -7.39 16.86
CA ARG A 173 9.37 -5.94 16.55
C ARG A 173 8.20 -5.08 17.02
N LEU A 174 7.10 -5.71 17.43
CA LEU A 174 5.91 -5.01 17.90
C LEU A 174 5.90 -4.99 19.44
N PRO A 175 5.47 -3.90 20.07
CA PRO A 175 5.43 -3.78 21.53
C PRO A 175 4.19 -4.44 22.15
N VAL A 176 3.65 -5.50 21.52
CA VAL A 176 2.36 -6.09 21.90
C VAL A 176 2.35 -7.60 21.65
N LYS A 177 1.57 -8.32 22.44
CA LYS A 177 1.33 -9.75 22.20
C LYS A 177 0.52 -9.93 20.92
N THR A 178 0.93 -10.90 20.12
CA THR A 178 0.30 -11.21 18.84
C THR A 178 0.03 -12.70 18.71
N GLU A 179 -0.90 -13.04 17.84
CA GLU A 179 -1.30 -14.39 17.49
C GLU A 179 -1.16 -14.60 15.99
N PHE A 180 -0.69 -15.80 15.62
CA PHE A 180 -0.66 -16.27 14.25
C PHE A 180 -2.05 -16.81 13.87
N VAL A 181 -2.57 -16.34 12.74
CA VAL A 181 -3.90 -16.71 12.24
C VAL A 181 -3.76 -17.29 10.84
N VAL A 182 -4.42 -18.41 10.59
CA VAL A 182 -4.56 -18.99 9.25
C VAL A 182 -5.90 -18.52 8.68
N LYS A 183 -5.95 -18.24 7.37
CA LYS A 183 -7.21 -18.00 6.69
C LYS A 183 -8.06 -19.27 6.74
N GLU A 184 -9.25 -19.15 7.30
CA GLU A 184 -10.21 -20.25 7.34
C GLU A 184 -10.72 -20.51 5.92
N ASN A 185 -10.43 -21.70 5.38
CA ASN A 185 -11.12 -22.20 4.19
C ASN A 185 -12.50 -22.67 4.62
N ILE A 186 -13.51 -21.88 4.30
CA ILE A 186 -14.92 -22.15 4.63
C ILE A 186 -15.39 -23.50 4.06
N GLU A 187 -14.77 -23.99 2.98
CA GLU A 187 -15.07 -25.27 2.33
C GLU A 187 -14.85 -26.50 3.24
N ASN A 188 -13.88 -26.45 4.17
CA ASN A 188 -13.53 -27.62 5.01
C ASN A 188 -14.44 -27.79 6.23
N ASN A 189 -15.38 -26.87 6.47
CA ASN A 189 -16.33 -26.93 7.59
C ASN A 189 -17.74 -27.35 7.16
N ILE A 190 -17.93 -27.71 5.89
CA ILE A 190 -19.11 -28.46 5.46
C ILE A 190 -18.84 -29.91 5.84
N ILE A 191 -19.11 -30.25 7.10
CA ILE A 191 -19.30 -31.64 7.47
C ILE A 191 -20.39 -32.14 6.51
N PRO A 192 -20.16 -33.19 5.68
CA PRO A 192 -21.25 -33.74 4.89
C PRO A 192 -22.32 -34.12 5.90
N ILE A 193 -23.51 -33.51 5.75
CA ILE A 193 -24.66 -33.81 6.57
C ILE A 193 -24.99 -35.25 6.20
N ILE A 194 -24.44 -36.23 6.93
CA ILE A 194 -24.77 -37.63 6.72
C ILE A 194 -26.26 -37.70 7.04
N PRO A 195 -27.13 -38.01 6.05
CA PRO A 195 -28.54 -38.14 6.33
C PRO A 195 -28.68 -39.21 7.40
N ILE A 196 -29.29 -38.85 8.53
CA ILE A 196 -29.61 -39.80 9.60
C ILE A 196 -30.56 -40.82 8.97
N ILE A 197 -30.05 -42.00 8.63
CA ILE A 197 -30.87 -43.09 8.13
C ILE A 197 -31.74 -43.52 9.31
N PRO A 198 -33.08 -43.41 9.22
CA PRO A 198 -33.95 -43.85 10.29
C PRO A 198 -33.75 -45.35 10.45
N ILE A 199 -33.29 -45.75 11.64
CA ILE A 199 -33.15 -47.15 12.02
C ILE A 199 -34.57 -47.71 12.05
N LYS A 200 -34.93 -48.54 11.07
CA LYS A 200 -36.17 -49.31 11.11
C LYS A 200 -36.03 -50.29 12.26
N ASN A 201 -36.73 -50.03 13.37
CA ASN A 201 -36.89 -51.02 14.41
C ASN A 201 -37.72 -52.17 13.84
N SER A 202 -37.04 -53.28 13.55
CA SER A 202 -37.67 -54.56 13.24
C SER A 202 -37.94 -55.28 14.56
N SER A 203 -39.18 -55.23 15.05
CA SER A 203 -39.86 -56.22 15.90
C SER A 203 -41.31 -55.76 16.09
#